data_AF-A0A7R9KGI7-F1
#
_entry.id   AF-A0A7R9KGI7-F1
#
_cell.length_a   1.000
_cell.length_b   1.000
_cell.length_c   1.000
_cell.angle_alpha   90.00
_cell.angle_beta   90.00
_cell.angle_gamma   90.00
#
_symmetry.space_group_name_H-M   'P 1'
#
loop_
_entity.id
_entity.type
_entity.pdbx_description
1 polymer ?
#
loop_
_entity_poly.entity_id
_entity_poly.type
_entity_poly.pdbx_seq_one_letter_code
_entity_poly.pdbx_strand_id
1 'polypeptide(L)'
;MGLLSFGEPLSHPENRKHAAHVRRHGIKQFINIYNQNKDRIDRCFKWGDEIEYVIVRFDHNNQKVRLSLRPKDILEVMDEREAREGPKCEVLWRPEYGSFHIEATPGQPYGHQNEMNSKKSMNCWFNNVENNMRERRRDIKHLLGPDEALLCLGNFPRLGCDDISVPYSSPDPLNSSTGSIFVSDVLTNSAHPRYIKTGYNIVQRREKKITINIPIFKDTKTPDPFIELFNDKESNREAKVDHIYLDAPVLGMGCSCLQVTMQATNIEEAFVLNDQLLPLTPIMTALSAATPIFRGYLSDYDCRLEASSASMDDRTPEERGERPLKHDKFRIHKSRCAPLNTYLCECNARYNDNPIVYNTEFYDEMISAGVTPSLAQHMAYVFIRDPTVTYWEKLDQNDSTETDHFENIQSTNWQTMRFKPPPLNQQSIGWRVEFRPMEIQMTDFENAAFSVFT
;
A
#
# COMPACT_ATOMS: atom_id res chain seq x y z
N MET A 1 -0.70 -7.35 4.46
CA MET A 1 -0.89 -7.78 3.05
C MET A 1 -2.32 -7.94 2.53
N GLY A 2 -2.57 -7.44 1.31
CA GLY A 2 -3.86 -7.53 0.58
C GLY A 2 -3.99 -8.81 -0.26
N LEU A 3 -5.20 -9.11 -0.73
CA LEU A 3 -5.52 -10.33 -1.48
C LEU A 3 -4.86 -10.38 -2.87
N LEU A 4 -4.00 -11.36 -3.14
CA LEU A 4 -3.45 -11.66 -4.47
C LEU A 4 -4.22 -12.82 -5.09
N SER A 5 -5.40 -12.52 -5.63
CA SER A 5 -6.17 -13.49 -6.42
C SER A 5 -5.61 -13.54 -7.85
N PHE A 6 -5.36 -14.76 -8.35
CA PHE A 6 -5.02 -15.00 -9.75
C PHE A 6 -6.29 -15.14 -10.61
N GLY A 7 -6.22 -14.62 -11.84
CA GLY A 7 -7.31 -14.69 -12.82
C GLY A 7 -7.01 -13.79 -14.02
N GLU A 8 -7.90 -13.77 -15.00
CA GLU A 8 -7.83 -12.86 -16.15
C GLU A 8 -8.39 -11.47 -15.77
N PRO A 9 -7.55 -10.41 -15.73
CA PRO A 9 -8.01 -9.09 -15.33
C PRO A 9 -8.90 -8.44 -16.40
N LEU A 10 -10.03 -7.87 -15.97
CA LEU A 10 -10.94 -7.11 -16.83
C LEU A 10 -10.25 -5.94 -17.53
N SER A 11 -10.64 -5.65 -18.77
CA SER A 11 -10.29 -4.38 -19.44
C SER A 11 -10.84 -3.17 -18.65
N HIS A 12 -10.27 -1.97 -18.83
CA HIS A 12 -10.78 -0.79 -18.15
C HIS A 12 -12.28 -0.54 -18.43
N PRO A 13 -12.77 -0.62 -19.69
CA PRO A 13 -14.20 -0.50 -19.98
C PRO A 13 -15.08 -1.55 -19.27
N GLU A 14 -14.66 -2.81 -19.24
CA GLU A 14 -15.43 -3.86 -18.55
C GLU A 14 -15.38 -3.66 -17.03
N ASN A 15 -14.22 -3.31 -16.47
CA ASN A 15 -14.10 -3.00 -15.04
C ASN A 15 -15.02 -1.83 -14.63
N ARG A 16 -15.12 -0.79 -15.46
CA ARG A 16 -16.05 0.33 -15.24
C ARG A 16 -17.51 -0.12 -15.28
N LYS A 17 -17.88 -0.98 -16.23
CA LYS A 17 -19.25 -1.53 -16.35
C LYS A 17 -19.66 -2.34 -15.13
N HIS A 18 -18.73 -3.09 -14.54
CA HIS A 18 -18.98 -3.93 -13.36
C HIS A 18 -18.71 -3.22 -12.02
N ALA A 19 -18.21 -1.98 -12.02
CA ALA A 19 -17.83 -1.26 -10.80
C ALA A 19 -18.97 -1.14 -9.76
N ALA A 20 -20.20 -0.84 -10.21
CA ALA A 20 -21.36 -0.75 -9.33
C ALA A 20 -21.75 -2.11 -8.72
N HIS A 21 -21.62 -3.19 -9.50
CA HIS A 21 -21.84 -4.57 -9.05
C HIS A 21 -20.84 -4.94 -7.94
N VAL A 22 -19.54 -4.77 -8.20
CA VAL A 22 -18.46 -5.06 -7.25
C VAL A 22 -18.66 -4.29 -5.93
N ARG A 23 -18.98 -2.98 -6.00
CA ARG A 23 -19.25 -2.20 -4.77
C ARG A 23 -20.43 -2.74 -3.99
N ARG A 24 -21.55 -3.01 -4.67
CA ARG A 24 -22.79 -3.47 -3.99
C ARG A 24 -22.59 -4.83 -3.34
N HIS A 25 -21.92 -5.75 -4.03
CA HIS A 25 -21.60 -7.06 -3.47
C HIS A 25 -20.55 -6.96 -2.35
N GLY A 26 -19.56 -6.08 -2.47
CA GLY A 26 -18.58 -5.82 -1.40
C GLY A 26 -19.21 -5.28 -0.11
N ILE A 27 -20.25 -4.45 -0.19
CA ILE A 27 -21.01 -4.00 0.99
C ILE A 27 -21.76 -5.17 1.65
N LYS A 28 -22.40 -6.04 0.86
CA LYS A 28 -23.06 -7.25 1.39
C LYS A 28 -22.05 -8.18 2.08
N GLN A 29 -20.89 -8.40 1.46
CA GLN A 29 -19.80 -9.18 2.03
C GLN A 29 -19.34 -8.58 3.36
N PHE A 30 -19.13 -7.26 3.43
CA PHE A 30 -18.79 -6.57 4.67
C PHE A 30 -19.86 -6.75 5.77
N ILE A 31 -21.14 -6.57 5.43
CA ILE A 31 -22.25 -6.77 6.37
C ILE A 31 -22.27 -8.21 6.90
N ASN A 32 -22.01 -9.19 6.05
CA ASN A 32 -21.90 -10.59 6.46
C ASN A 32 -20.73 -10.83 7.40
N ILE A 33 -19.53 -10.31 7.07
CA ILE A 33 -18.35 -10.38 7.95
C ILE A 33 -18.66 -9.76 9.32
N TYR A 34 -19.24 -8.56 9.31
CA TYR A 34 -19.62 -7.83 10.53
C TYR A 34 -20.60 -8.65 11.37
N ASN A 35 -21.71 -9.12 10.79
CA ASN A 35 -22.71 -9.87 11.54
C ASN A 35 -22.19 -11.20 12.10
N GLN A 36 -21.26 -11.86 11.41
CA GLN A 36 -20.63 -13.09 11.91
C GLN A 36 -19.62 -12.84 13.03
N ASN A 37 -19.04 -11.64 13.13
CA ASN A 37 -17.90 -11.36 14.02
C ASN A 37 -18.09 -10.19 14.99
N LYS A 38 -19.24 -9.50 15.00
CA LYS A 38 -19.48 -8.35 15.88
C LYS A 38 -19.40 -8.70 17.37
N ASP A 39 -19.83 -9.90 17.75
CA ASP A 39 -19.79 -10.40 19.13
C ASP A 39 -18.52 -11.23 19.43
N ARG A 40 -17.52 -11.21 18.53
CA ARG A 40 -16.29 -12.01 18.63
C ARG A 40 -15.38 -11.48 19.74
N ILE A 41 -14.76 -12.40 20.49
CA ILE A 41 -13.80 -12.10 21.55
C ILE A 41 -12.53 -12.95 21.39
N ASP A 42 -11.40 -12.32 21.10
CA ASP A 42 -10.05 -12.88 20.99
C ASP A 42 -9.20 -12.50 22.20
N ARG A 43 -8.84 -13.46 23.06
CA ARG A 43 -8.15 -13.16 24.33
C ARG A 43 -6.65 -12.89 24.22
N CYS A 44 -6.08 -12.91 23.03
CA CYS A 44 -4.63 -12.85 22.81
C CYS A 44 -4.29 -11.66 21.91
N PHE A 45 -3.49 -10.74 22.44
CA PHE A 45 -2.88 -9.67 21.66
C PHE A 45 -1.86 -10.27 20.70
N LYS A 46 -2.15 -10.17 19.40
CA LYS A 46 -1.26 -10.60 18.32
C LYS A 46 -0.91 -9.38 17.50
N TRP A 47 0.34 -9.30 17.07
CA TRP A 47 0.77 -8.22 16.20
C TRP A 47 1.93 -8.66 15.33
N GLY A 48 2.28 -7.87 14.33
CA GLY A 48 3.41 -8.13 13.46
C GLY A 48 3.75 -6.93 12.61
N ASP A 49 5.01 -6.85 12.20
CA ASP A 49 5.50 -5.85 11.27
C ASP A 49 5.56 -6.41 9.83
N GLU A 50 5.43 -5.51 8.86
CA GLU A 50 5.72 -5.75 7.45
C GLU A 50 6.86 -4.79 7.06
N ILE A 51 7.99 -5.34 6.58
CA ILE A 51 9.13 -4.58 6.07
C ILE A 51 9.24 -4.78 4.57
N GLU A 52 9.37 -3.67 3.86
CA GLU A 52 9.65 -3.62 2.43
C GLU A 52 11.15 -3.38 2.19
N TYR A 53 11.72 -4.14 1.25
CA TYR A 53 13.13 -4.07 0.87
C TYR A 53 13.29 -3.81 -0.62
N VAL A 54 14.39 -3.15 -0.97
CA VAL A 54 14.87 -2.97 -2.34
C VAL A 54 16.07 -3.89 -2.57
N ILE A 55 16.07 -4.66 -3.65
CA ILE A 55 17.27 -5.39 -4.09
C ILE A 55 18.05 -4.50 -5.06
N VAL A 56 19.29 -4.20 -4.70
CA VAL A 56 20.22 -3.46 -5.56
C VAL A 56 21.37 -4.35 -6.01
N ARG A 57 21.99 -3.98 -7.13
CA ARG A 57 23.22 -4.56 -7.63
C ARG A 57 24.31 -3.49 -7.70
N PHE A 58 25.44 -3.79 -7.08
CA PHE A 58 26.65 -2.97 -7.16
C PHE A 58 27.45 -3.33 -8.42
N ASP A 59 27.93 -2.31 -9.10
CA ASP A 59 28.93 -2.42 -10.15
C ASP A 59 30.15 -1.63 -9.69
N HIS A 60 31.02 -2.33 -8.96
CA HIS A 60 32.20 -1.73 -8.34
C HIS A 60 33.17 -1.15 -9.37
N ASN A 61 33.27 -1.74 -10.56
CA ASN A 61 34.17 -1.30 -11.61
C ASN A 61 33.73 0.05 -12.21
N ASN A 62 32.42 0.23 -12.42
CA ASN A 62 31.89 1.47 -12.98
C ASN A 62 31.37 2.45 -11.91
N GLN A 63 31.48 2.12 -10.63
CA GLN A 63 30.96 2.88 -9.50
C GLN A 63 29.45 3.19 -9.63
N LYS A 64 28.68 2.18 -10.05
CA LYS A 64 27.22 2.29 -10.23
C LYS A 64 26.48 1.39 -9.26
N VAL A 65 25.29 1.82 -8.88
CA VAL A 65 24.31 1.00 -8.17
C VAL A 65 23.02 1.03 -8.96
N ARG A 66 22.46 -0.14 -9.23
CA ARG A 66 21.25 -0.33 -10.05
C ARG A 66 20.25 -1.21 -9.32
N LEU A 67 18.98 -1.10 -9.65
CA LEU A 67 17.92 -1.96 -9.15
C LEU A 67 18.04 -3.36 -9.76
N SER A 68 18.01 -4.40 -8.94
CA SER A 68 17.94 -5.78 -9.44
C SER A 68 16.49 -6.18 -9.64
N LEU A 69 16.15 -6.67 -10.84
CA LEU A 69 14.78 -7.12 -11.16
C LEU A 69 14.59 -8.63 -10.90
N ARG A 70 15.44 -9.22 -10.04
CA ARG A 70 15.37 -10.63 -9.61
C ARG A 70 14.37 -10.98 -8.49
N PRO A 71 13.68 -10.06 -7.79
CA PRO A 71 12.70 -10.46 -6.78
C PRO A 71 11.68 -11.50 -7.25
N LYS A 72 11.25 -11.48 -8.52
CA LYS A 72 10.37 -12.52 -9.08
C LYS A 72 10.97 -13.92 -8.90
N ASP A 73 12.19 -14.13 -9.37
CA ASP A 73 12.87 -15.44 -9.32
C ASP A 73 13.10 -15.88 -7.86
N ILE A 74 13.40 -14.91 -6.98
CA ILE A 74 13.61 -15.18 -5.55
C ILE A 74 12.29 -15.60 -4.88
N LEU A 75 11.20 -14.90 -5.18
CA LEU A 75 9.88 -15.18 -4.64
C LEU A 75 9.35 -16.54 -5.08
N GLU A 76 9.62 -16.97 -6.32
CA GLU A 76 9.27 -18.33 -6.78
C GLU A 76 9.88 -19.41 -5.87
N VAL A 77 11.16 -19.26 -5.49
CA VAL A 77 11.84 -20.19 -4.57
C VAL A 77 11.26 -20.11 -3.14
N MET A 78 10.94 -18.91 -2.68
CA MET A 78 10.36 -18.72 -1.34
C MET A 78 8.93 -19.25 -1.24
N ASP A 79 8.12 -19.11 -2.28
CA ASP A 79 6.75 -19.63 -2.36
C ASP A 79 6.75 -21.17 -2.37
N GLU A 80 7.67 -21.80 -3.11
CA GLU A 80 7.87 -23.26 -3.07
C GLU A 80 8.27 -23.74 -1.66
N ARG A 81 9.14 -22.99 -0.98
CA ARG A 81 9.53 -23.28 0.39
C ARG A 81 8.33 -23.18 1.34
N GLU A 82 7.56 -22.09 1.25
CA GLU A 82 6.38 -21.89 2.08
C GLU A 82 5.34 -22.98 1.87
N ALA A 83 5.10 -23.40 0.62
CA ALA A 83 4.20 -24.50 0.31
C ALA A 83 4.67 -25.83 0.93
N ARG A 84 5.98 -26.05 1.01
CA ARG A 84 6.58 -27.27 1.58
C ARG A 84 6.59 -27.27 3.12
N GLU A 85 6.92 -26.14 3.74
CA GLU A 85 7.15 -26.03 5.19
C GLU A 85 5.92 -25.57 5.97
N GLY A 86 4.99 -24.87 5.30
CA GLY A 86 3.73 -24.40 5.84
C GLY A 86 3.93 -23.55 7.10
N PRO A 87 3.19 -23.82 8.20
CA PRO A 87 3.28 -23.04 9.44
C PRO A 87 4.65 -23.03 10.14
N LYS A 88 5.61 -23.84 9.66
CA LYS A 88 6.98 -23.88 10.21
C LYS A 88 7.88 -22.78 9.66
N CYS A 89 7.49 -22.10 8.59
CA CYS A 89 8.27 -20.97 8.08
C CYS A 89 8.37 -19.88 9.15
N GLU A 90 9.59 -19.45 9.45
CA GLU A 90 9.85 -18.38 10.43
C GLU A 90 9.74 -16.97 9.80
N VAL A 91 9.76 -16.90 8.47
CA VAL A 91 9.70 -15.68 7.66
C VAL A 91 8.82 -15.95 6.44
N LEU A 92 7.91 -15.03 6.12
CA LEU A 92 7.12 -15.03 4.90
C LEU A 92 7.61 -13.93 3.98
N TRP A 93 7.66 -14.20 2.68
CA TRP A 93 8.11 -13.27 1.65
C TRP A 93 7.02 -13.03 0.64
N ARG A 94 6.88 -11.80 0.17
CA ARG A 94 5.77 -11.45 -0.72
C ARG A 94 6.19 -10.43 -1.79
N PRO A 95 5.52 -10.42 -2.95
CA PRO A 95 5.75 -9.41 -3.97
C PRO A 95 5.18 -8.05 -3.56
N GLU A 96 5.87 -6.98 -3.97
CA GLU A 96 5.40 -5.60 -3.84
C GLU A 96 5.30 -4.90 -5.22
N TYR A 97 4.84 -3.64 -5.27
CA TYR A 97 4.54 -2.94 -6.53
C TYR A 97 5.74 -2.84 -7.49
N GLY A 98 6.94 -2.54 -6.97
CA GLY A 98 8.17 -2.49 -7.76
C GLY A 98 8.70 -3.90 -8.04
N SER A 99 9.14 -4.17 -9.28
CA SER A 99 9.76 -5.46 -9.62
C SER A 99 11.13 -5.69 -8.96
N PHE A 100 11.67 -4.65 -8.32
CA PHE A 100 12.88 -4.63 -7.50
C PHE A 100 12.59 -4.70 -5.99
N HIS A 101 11.31 -4.75 -5.60
CA HIS A 101 10.89 -4.88 -4.21
C HIS A 101 10.61 -6.31 -3.79
N ILE A 102 10.81 -6.56 -2.51
CA ILE A 102 10.29 -7.72 -1.81
C ILE A 102 9.86 -7.30 -0.40
N GLU A 103 8.73 -7.81 0.07
CA GLU A 103 8.24 -7.59 1.43
C GLU A 103 8.48 -8.83 2.28
N ALA A 104 8.79 -8.64 3.57
CA ALA A 104 8.90 -9.74 4.52
C ALA A 104 8.18 -9.46 5.84
N THR A 105 7.57 -10.50 6.38
CA THR A 105 6.86 -10.50 7.67
C THR A 105 7.38 -11.65 8.54
N PRO A 106 7.12 -11.66 9.86
CA PRO A 106 7.35 -12.86 10.65
C PRO A 106 6.43 -13.99 10.16
N GLY A 107 6.91 -15.23 10.28
CA GLY A 107 6.20 -16.47 9.93
C GLY A 107 4.89 -16.68 10.66
N GLN A 108 4.84 -16.20 11.90
CA GLN A 108 3.67 -16.17 12.77
C GLN A 108 3.65 -14.82 13.47
N PRO A 109 2.46 -14.28 13.82
CA PRO A 109 2.39 -13.02 14.54
C PRO A 109 3.08 -13.13 15.91
N TYR A 110 3.72 -12.04 16.33
CA TYR A 110 4.18 -11.89 17.71
C TYR A 110 2.99 -12.00 18.67
N GLY A 111 3.22 -12.58 19.85
CA GLY A 111 2.16 -12.92 20.79
C GLY A 111 1.46 -14.25 20.51
N HIS A 112 1.74 -14.93 19.39
CA HIS A 112 1.18 -16.26 19.14
C HIS A 112 1.60 -17.28 20.21
N GLN A 113 0.62 -17.82 20.94
CA GLN A 113 0.84 -18.88 21.92
C GLN A 113 0.69 -20.24 21.26
N ASN A 114 1.78 -21.01 21.20
CA ASN A 114 1.76 -22.45 20.93
C ASN A 114 2.29 -23.22 22.16
N GLU A 115 2.20 -24.55 22.16
CA GLU A 115 2.65 -25.38 23.29
C GLU A 115 4.09 -25.07 23.74
N MET A 116 4.98 -24.74 22.79
CA MET A 116 6.39 -24.38 23.06
C MET A 116 6.59 -22.98 23.68
N ASN A 117 5.70 -22.02 23.41
CA ASN A 117 5.79 -20.63 23.89
C ASN A 117 4.78 -20.29 24.99
N SER A 118 3.98 -21.25 25.44
CA SER A 118 2.95 -21.10 26.50
C SER A 118 3.44 -20.52 27.84
N LYS A 119 4.76 -20.54 28.09
CA LYS A 119 5.41 -19.99 29.30
C LYS A 119 6.05 -18.61 29.11
N LYS A 120 6.07 -18.05 27.90
CA LYS A 120 6.71 -16.77 27.64
C LYS A 120 5.72 -15.61 27.81
N SER A 121 6.07 -14.63 28.65
CA SER A 121 5.29 -13.40 28.85
C SER A 121 5.20 -12.58 27.56
N MET A 122 4.11 -11.82 27.36
CA MET A 122 3.92 -10.89 26.23
C MET A 122 5.16 -9.99 25.99
N ASN A 123 5.83 -9.57 27.07
CA ASN A 123 7.02 -8.71 27.02
C ASN A 123 8.24 -9.36 26.34
N CYS A 124 8.28 -10.69 26.21
CA CYS A 124 9.40 -11.36 25.56
C CYS A 124 9.44 -11.10 24.05
N TRP A 125 8.31 -10.74 23.43
CA TRP A 125 8.22 -10.60 21.99
C TRP A 125 8.86 -9.30 21.49
N PHE A 126 8.78 -8.22 22.28
CA PHE A 126 9.43 -6.95 21.94
C PHE A 126 10.94 -7.09 21.75
N ASN A 127 11.60 -7.96 22.52
CA ASN A 127 13.04 -8.22 22.40
C ASN A 127 13.41 -9.10 21.18
N ASN A 128 12.44 -9.71 20.51
CA ASN A 128 12.68 -10.63 19.39
C ASN A 128 12.40 -10.01 18.01
N VAL A 129 11.84 -8.80 17.96
CA VAL A 129 11.48 -8.12 16.71
C VAL A 129 12.74 -7.92 15.85
N GLU A 130 13.76 -7.28 16.41
CA GLU A 130 15.04 -7.05 15.70
C GLU A 130 15.69 -8.38 15.28
N ASN A 131 15.68 -9.39 16.14
CA ASN A 131 16.25 -10.68 15.79
C ASN A 131 15.51 -11.31 14.60
N ASN A 132 14.18 -11.27 14.58
CA ASN A 132 13.40 -11.79 13.46
C ASN A 132 13.70 -11.01 12.17
N MET A 133 13.78 -9.67 12.20
CA MET A 133 14.17 -8.85 11.05
C MET A 133 15.56 -9.23 10.50
N ARG A 134 16.53 -9.44 11.40
CA ARG A 134 17.87 -9.95 11.05
C ARG A 134 17.82 -11.35 10.45
N GLU A 135 16.94 -12.23 10.93
CA GLU A 135 16.73 -13.54 10.31
C GLU A 135 16.19 -13.40 8.89
N ARG A 136 15.27 -12.47 8.60
CA ARG A 136 14.79 -12.23 7.22
C ARG A 136 15.97 -11.92 6.28
N ARG A 137 16.88 -11.03 6.68
CA ARG A 137 18.07 -10.74 5.86
C ARG A 137 18.98 -11.96 5.68
N ARG A 138 19.17 -12.78 6.71
CA ARG A 138 19.97 -14.01 6.61
C ARG A 138 19.30 -15.04 5.71
N ASP A 139 17.99 -15.15 5.82
CA ASP A 139 17.16 -16.11 5.11
C ASP A 139 17.30 -15.96 3.60
N ILE A 140 17.24 -14.75 3.07
CA ILE A 140 17.34 -14.48 1.63
C ILE A 140 18.78 -14.36 1.12
N LYS A 141 19.78 -14.19 2.00
CA LYS A 141 21.17 -13.87 1.63
C LYS A 141 21.77 -14.86 0.62
N HIS A 142 21.42 -16.14 0.73
CA HIS A 142 21.94 -17.20 -0.14
C HIS A 142 21.34 -17.20 -1.55
N LEU A 143 20.24 -16.47 -1.78
CA LEU A 143 19.59 -16.33 -3.09
C LEU A 143 20.04 -15.06 -3.85
N LEU A 144 20.65 -14.11 -3.12
CA LEU A 144 21.23 -12.91 -3.71
C LEU A 144 22.49 -13.24 -4.54
N GLY A 145 22.66 -12.52 -5.65
CA GLY A 145 23.88 -12.59 -6.45
C GLY A 145 25.11 -12.03 -5.71
N PRO A 146 26.33 -12.28 -6.22
CA PRO A 146 27.58 -11.88 -5.54
C PRO A 146 27.71 -10.37 -5.32
N ASP A 147 27.14 -9.57 -6.21
CA ASP A 147 27.15 -8.10 -6.11
C ASP A 147 25.77 -7.53 -5.74
N GLU A 148 24.84 -8.37 -5.26
CA GLU A 148 23.51 -7.93 -4.86
C GLU A 148 23.40 -7.71 -3.36
N ALA A 149 22.63 -6.71 -2.96
CA ALA A 149 22.30 -6.46 -1.58
C ALA A 149 20.81 -6.16 -1.41
N LEU A 150 20.29 -6.61 -0.27
CA LEU A 150 18.95 -6.28 0.19
C LEU A 150 19.02 -5.07 1.12
N LEU A 151 18.44 -3.94 0.72
CA LEU A 151 18.48 -2.68 1.44
C LEU A 151 17.08 -2.25 1.88
N CYS A 152 16.99 -1.60 3.04
CA CYS A 152 15.80 -0.86 3.43
C CYS A 152 16.01 0.60 3.03
N LEU A 153 15.28 1.07 2.02
CA LEU A 153 15.38 2.42 1.49
C LEU A 153 13.98 2.99 1.30
N GLY A 154 13.68 4.15 1.87
CA GLY A 154 12.40 4.82 1.67
C GLY A 154 12.06 5.04 0.19
N ASN A 155 13.05 5.41 -0.62
CA ASN A 155 12.99 5.40 -2.07
C ASN A 155 14.38 5.10 -2.64
N PHE A 156 14.46 4.44 -3.79
CA PHE A 156 15.73 4.36 -4.51
C PHE A 156 16.06 5.75 -5.10
N PRO A 157 17.15 6.43 -4.68
CA PRO A 157 17.34 7.86 -4.95
C PRO A 157 17.31 8.24 -6.43
N ARG A 158 17.72 7.33 -7.32
CA ARG A 158 17.77 7.56 -8.77
C ARG A 158 16.59 6.95 -9.53
N LEU A 159 15.56 6.43 -8.87
CA LEU A 159 14.42 5.81 -9.55
C LEU A 159 13.80 6.80 -10.55
N GLY A 160 13.71 6.40 -11.83
CA GLY A 160 13.29 7.26 -12.95
C GLY A 160 14.43 8.01 -13.67
N CYS A 161 15.69 7.79 -13.31
CA CYS A 161 16.85 8.21 -14.11
C CYS A 161 17.24 7.15 -15.15
N ASP A 162 18.16 7.50 -16.05
CA ASP A 162 18.78 6.54 -16.98
C ASP A 162 19.66 5.49 -16.26
N ASP A 163 19.83 4.33 -16.92
CA ASP A 163 20.66 3.20 -16.46
C ASP A 163 20.31 2.75 -15.04
N ILE A 164 19.02 2.49 -14.82
CA ILE A 164 18.48 2.32 -13.47
C ILE A 164 18.42 0.87 -12.98
N SER A 165 18.35 -0.09 -13.87
CA SER A 165 18.05 -1.49 -13.53
C SER A 165 18.98 -2.50 -14.18
N VAL A 166 18.99 -3.71 -13.61
CA VAL A 166 19.60 -4.91 -14.18
C VAL A 166 18.56 -6.03 -14.22
N PRO A 167 18.18 -6.54 -15.41
CA PRO A 167 18.65 -6.12 -16.73
C PRO A 167 18.30 -4.67 -17.06
N TYR A 168 19.04 -4.07 -18.00
CA TYR A 168 18.81 -2.71 -18.46
C TYR A 168 17.39 -2.58 -19.03
N SER A 169 16.76 -1.45 -18.73
CA SER A 169 15.47 -1.08 -19.29
C SER A 169 15.45 0.40 -19.63
N SER A 170 14.68 0.76 -20.65
CA SER A 170 14.45 2.15 -21.07
C SER A 170 12.95 2.42 -21.14
N PRO A 171 12.50 3.65 -20.85
CA PRO A 171 11.09 4.01 -20.98
C PRO A 171 10.61 3.85 -22.43
N ASP A 172 9.36 3.42 -22.58
CA ASP A 172 8.65 3.39 -23.86
C ASP A 172 7.26 4.01 -23.66
N PRO A 173 7.15 5.35 -23.73
CA PRO A 173 5.90 6.06 -23.45
C PRO A 173 4.76 5.69 -24.39
N LEU A 174 5.05 5.16 -25.58
CA LEU A 174 4.05 4.85 -26.60
C LEU A 174 3.39 3.49 -26.37
N ASN A 175 4.14 2.51 -25.84
CA ASN A 175 3.66 1.14 -25.66
C ASN A 175 3.51 0.71 -24.19
N SER A 176 4.01 1.49 -23.24
CA SER A 176 3.89 1.18 -21.81
C SER A 176 2.48 1.37 -21.28
N SER A 177 2.16 0.64 -20.21
CA SER A 177 0.87 0.64 -19.53
C SER A 177 0.50 2.00 -18.93
N THR A 178 1.49 2.81 -18.59
CA THR A 178 1.32 4.10 -17.90
C THR A 178 1.68 5.31 -18.75
N GLY A 179 2.36 5.11 -19.89
CA GLY A 179 2.84 6.20 -20.76
C GLY A 179 3.97 7.04 -20.17
N SER A 180 4.70 6.48 -19.19
CA SER A 180 5.77 7.19 -18.47
C SER A 180 6.96 7.52 -19.36
N ILE A 181 7.51 8.72 -19.17
CA ILE A 181 8.76 9.15 -19.84
C ILE A 181 10.03 8.80 -19.04
N PHE A 182 9.90 8.27 -17.82
CA PHE A 182 11.03 8.01 -16.93
C PHE A 182 11.25 6.52 -16.66
N VAL A 183 10.20 5.71 -16.75
CA VAL A 183 10.25 4.29 -16.36
C VAL A 183 9.59 3.39 -17.38
N SER A 184 10.11 2.17 -17.47
CA SER A 184 9.51 1.08 -18.24
C SER A 184 8.57 0.26 -17.35
N ASP A 185 7.59 -0.43 -17.95
CA ASP A 185 6.71 -1.36 -17.25
C ASP A 185 7.47 -2.48 -16.54
N VAL A 186 8.68 -2.82 -16.98
CA VAL A 186 9.50 -3.85 -16.32
C VAL A 186 9.92 -3.46 -14.90
N LEU A 187 9.83 -2.18 -14.53
CA LEU A 187 10.03 -1.71 -13.15
C LEU A 187 8.79 -1.91 -12.27
N THR A 188 7.64 -2.18 -12.87
CA THR A 188 6.43 -2.61 -12.17
C THR A 188 6.42 -4.13 -12.10
N ASN A 189 6.04 -4.66 -10.95
CA ASN A 189 6.09 -6.10 -10.70
C ASN A 189 5.17 -6.87 -11.67
N SER A 190 5.78 -7.72 -12.48
CA SER A 190 5.10 -8.56 -13.47
C SER A 190 4.83 -9.98 -12.99
N ALA A 191 5.27 -10.36 -11.78
CA ALA A 191 4.99 -11.66 -11.18
C ALA A 191 3.48 -11.84 -10.93
N HIS A 192 2.75 -10.74 -10.73
CA HIS A 192 1.30 -10.77 -10.56
C HIS A 192 0.61 -9.73 -11.46
N PRO A 193 -0.40 -10.12 -12.27
CA PRO A 193 -1.05 -9.22 -13.23
C PRO A 193 -1.72 -7.99 -12.60
N ARG A 194 -2.01 -8.05 -11.29
CA ARG A 194 -2.59 -6.95 -10.50
C ARG A 194 -1.83 -5.64 -10.63
N TYR A 195 -0.50 -5.65 -10.56
CA TYR A 195 0.29 -4.42 -10.40
C TYR A 195 0.29 -3.57 -11.66
N ILE A 196 0.71 -4.15 -12.79
CA ILE A 196 0.68 -3.51 -14.11
C ILE A 196 -0.75 -3.08 -14.44
N LYS A 197 -1.74 -3.96 -14.19
CA LYS A 197 -3.14 -3.64 -14.50
C LYS A 197 -3.69 -2.50 -13.66
N THR A 198 -3.30 -2.42 -12.39
CA THR A 198 -3.68 -1.31 -11.51
C THR A 198 -3.17 0.00 -12.08
N GLY A 199 -1.89 0.07 -12.45
CA GLY A 199 -1.30 1.28 -13.04
C GLY A 199 -2.01 1.70 -14.33
N TYR A 200 -2.24 0.74 -15.23
CA TYR A 200 -3.01 0.96 -16.46
C TYR A 200 -4.41 1.51 -16.18
N ASN A 201 -5.20 0.82 -15.35
CA ASN A 201 -6.58 1.18 -15.08
C ASN A 201 -6.70 2.56 -14.39
N ILE A 202 -5.74 2.91 -13.54
CA ILE A 202 -5.66 4.24 -12.91
C ILE A 202 -5.45 5.32 -13.98
N VAL A 203 -4.49 5.16 -14.89
CA VAL A 203 -4.23 6.13 -15.97
C VAL A 203 -5.44 6.27 -16.88
N GLN A 204 -6.06 5.15 -17.27
CA GLN A 204 -7.27 5.18 -18.10
C GLN A 204 -8.43 5.90 -17.40
N ARG A 205 -8.68 5.61 -16.12
CA ARG A 205 -9.73 6.26 -15.32
C ARG A 205 -9.47 7.76 -15.15
N ARG A 206 -8.22 8.13 -14.90
CA ARG A 206 -7.78 9.51 -14.67
C ARG A 206 -7.89 10.38 -15.93
N GLU A 207 -7.97 9.75 -17.12
CA GLU A 207 -7.94 10.36 -18.45
C GLU A 207 -6.63 11.10 -18.78
N LYS A 208 -5.58 10.86 -18.00
CA LYS A 208 -4.24 11.44 -18.15
C LYS A 208 -3.23 10.63 -17.37
N LYS A 209 -1.93 10.83 -17.64
CA LYS A 209 -0.86 10.22 -16.86
C LYS A 209 -0.99 10.56 -15.38
N ILE A 210 -0.35 9.73 -14.56
CA ILE A 210 -0.09 10.09 -13.17
C ILE A 210 0.75 11.38 -13.16
N THR A 211 0.52 12.22 -12.15
CA THR A 211 1.18 13.50 -12.01
C THR A 211 1.61 13.65 -10.56
N ILE A 212 2.91 13.56 -10.32
CA ILE A 212 3.51 13.76 -9.01
C ILE A 212 4.48 14.94 -9.15
N ASN A 213 4.28 15.96 -8.33
CA ASN A 213 5.15 17.14 -8.30
C ASN A 213 5.66 17.27 -6.86
N ILE A 214 6.94 16.96 -6.66
CA ILE A 214 7.59 17.05 -5.35
C ILE A 214 8.40 18.34 -5.30
N PRO A 215 8.23 19.23 -4.30
CA PRO A 215 9.02 20.44 -4.19
C PRO A 215 10.53 20.15 -4.22
N ILE A 216 11.29 20.91 -5.01
CA ILE A 216 12.74 20.74 -5.12
C ILE A 216 13.47 21.50 -4.01
N PHE A 217 14.51 20.92 -3.45
CA PHE A 217 15.42 21.63 -2.56
C PHE A 217 16.21 22.70 -3.33
N LYS A 218 16.13 23.95 -2.89
CA LYS A 218 16.84 25.09 -3.50
C LYS A 218 18.19 25.32 -2.86
N ASP A 219 19.24 24.69 -3.40
CA ASP A 219 20.63 25.02 -3.08
C ASP A 219 21.10 26.24 -3.90
N THR A 220 22.30 26.75 -3.57
CA THR A 220 23.00 27.87 -4.20
C THR A 220 23.06 27.80 -5.74
N LYS A 221 23.06 26.59 -6.30
CA LYS A 221 23.14 26.34 -7.76
C LYS A 221 21.90 25.66 -8.34
N THR A 222 20.86 25.43 -7.54
CA THR A 222 19.58 25.00 -8.08
C THR A 222 19.03 26.16 -8.93
N PRO A 223 18.65 25.94 -10.20
CA PRO A 223 18.00 26.96 -11.00
C PRO A 223 16.80 27.57 -10.27
N ASP A 224 16.63 28.90 -10.33
CA ASP A 224 15.52 29.61 -9.71
C ASP A 224 14.91 30.60 -10.73
N PRO A 225 13.74 30.28 -11.32
CA PRO A 225 12.93 29.10 -11.05
C PRO A 225 13.54 27.79 -11.57
N PHE A 226 13.29 26.68 -10.87
CA PHE A 226 13.57 25.35 -11.39
C PHE A 226 12.44 24.93 -12.34
N ILE A 227 12.80 24.66 -13.60
CA ILE A 227 11.85 24.31 -14.66
C ILE A 227 12.40 23.11 -15.40
N GLU A 228 11.59 22.05 -15.49
CA GLU A 228 11.90 20.89 -16.31
C GLU A 228 11.17 20.98 -17.64
N LEU A 229 11.90 20.68 -18.73
CA LEU A 229 11.36 20.64 -20.08
C LEU A 229 11.65 19.26 -20.68
N PHE A 230 10.60 18.60 -21.14
CA PHE A 230 10.60 17.26 -21.68
C PHE A 230 10.22 17.25 -23.16
N ASN A 231 10.57 16.18 -23.87
CA ASN A 231 10.05 15.92 -25.21
C ASN A 231 8.66 15.25 -25.15
N ASP A 232 7.79 15.73 -24.26
CA ASP A 232 6.43 15.23 -24.07
C ASP A 232 5.51 16.39 -23.67
N LYS A 233 4.47 16.62 -24.49
CA LYS A 233 3.59 17.79 -24.34
C LYS A 233 2.74 17.72 -23.07
N GLU A 234 2.32 16.52 -22.67
CA GLU A 234 1.50 16.32 -21.48
C GLU A 234 2.34 16.60 -20.23
N SER A 235 3.52 15.98 -20.12
CA SER A 235 4.46 16.20 -19.01
C SER A 235 4.86 17.65 -18.85
N ASN A 236 5.12 18.39 -19.95
CA ASN A 236 5.41 19.83 -19.88
C ASN A 236 4.23 20.68 -19.38
N ARG A 237 2.99 20.22 -19.56
CA ARG A 237 1.79 20.92 -19.07
C ARG A 237 1.53 20.64 -17.59
N GLU A 238 1.83 19.43 -17.14
CA GLU A 238 1.53 18.96 -15.79
C GLU A 238 2.69 19.20 -14.79
N ALA A 239 3.93 19.36 -15.27
CA ALA A 239 5.08 19.72 -14.46
C ALA A 239 4.93 21.13 -13.88
N LYS A 240 5.21 21.28 -12.58
CA LYS A 240 5.16 22.56 -11.88
C LYS A 240 6.54 23.17 -11.76
N VAL A 241 6.59 24.50 -11.84
CA VAL A 241 7.78 25.29 -11.47
C VAL A 241 8.19 24.96 -10.03
N ASP A 242 9.49 24.85 -9.76
CA ASP A 242 10.07 24.51 -8.45
C ASP A 242 9.68 23.14 -7.90
N HIS A 243 9.35 22.20 -8.80
CA HIS A 243 9.04 20.81 -8.43
C HIS A 243 9.78 19.82 -9.32
N ILE A 244 10.21 18.72 -8.72
CA ILE A 244 10.63 17.49 -9.38
C ILE A 244 9.38 16.80 -9.92
N TYR A 245 9.30 16.63 -11.24
CA TYR A 245 8.18 15.96 -11.89
C TYR A 245 8.39 14.43 -11.98
N LEU A 246 7.35 13.65 -11.68
CA LEU A 246 7.28 12.19 -11.85
C LEU A 246 5.89 11.82 -12.42
N ASP A 247 5.80 10.75 -13.22
CA ASP A 247 4.60 10.48 -14.03
C ASP A 247 4.10 9.04 -14.03
N ALA A 248 4.55 8.21 -13.08
CA ALA A 248 4.16 6.80 -13.02
C ALA A 248 3.84 6.33 -11.58
N PRO A 249 2.91 5.38 -11.40
CA PRO A 249 2.62 4.78 -10.10
C PRO A 249 3.86 4.23 -9.38
N VAL A 250 4.77 3.54 -10.09
CA VAL A 250 5.99 2.97 -9.48
C VAL A 250 6.92 4.05 -8.91
N LEU A 251 6.83 5.31 -9.37
CA LEU A 251 7.63 6.42 -8.83
C LEU A 251 7.15 6.91 -7.46
N GLY A 252 6.00 6.44 -6.97
CA GLY A 252 5.55 6.67 -5.59
C GLY A 252 5.24 5.38 -4.80
N MET A 253 4.77 4.32 -5.46
CA MET A 253 4.52 3.00 -4.83
C MET A 253 5.72 2.06 -4.94
N GLY A 254 6.77 2.47 -5.67
CA GLY A 254 8.12 1.90 -5.56
C GLY A 254 8.94 2.52 -4.42
N CYS A 255 8.31 3.30 -3.52
CA CYS A 255 8.86 3.63 -2.22
C CYS A 255 8.59 2.49 -1.23
N SER A 256 9.44 2.33 -0.22
CA SER A 256 9.29 1.30 0.82
C SER A 256 8.81 1.89 2.16
N CYS A 257 8.18 1.06 3.00
CA CYS A 257 7.71 1.47 4.31
C CYS A 257 7.78 0.40 5.41
N LEU A 258 7.57 0.86 6.64
CA LEU A 258 7.34 0.03 7.81
C LEU A 258 5.85 0.07 8.16
N GLN A 259 5.22 -1.10 8.26
CA GLN A 259 3.83 -1.22 8.65
C GLN A 259 3.71 -2.13 9.87
N VAL A 260 2.80 -1.80 10.80
CA VAL A 260 2.53 -2.63 11.98
C VAL A 260 1.04 -2.96 12.04
N THR A 261 0.72 -4.24 12.06
CA THR A 261 -0.66 -4.72 12.22
C THR A 261 -0.87 -5.29 13.62
N MET A 262 -1.93 -4.85 14.29
CA MET A 262 -2.32 -5.29 15.63
C MET A 262 -3.72 -5.90 15.61
N GLN A 263 -3.89 -7.02 16.29
CA GLN A 263 -5.17 -7.68 16.52
C GLN A 263 -5.70 -7.28 17.90
N ALA A 264 -6.90 -6.70 17.90
CA ALA A 264 -7.64 -6.39 19.12
C ALA A 264 -8.44 -7.60 19.62
N THR A 265 -8.89 -7.54 20.86
CA THR A 265 -9.76 -8.55 21.48
C THR A 265 -11.15 -8.57 20.87
N ASN A 266 -11.71 -7.43 20.49
CA ASN A 266 -13.02 -7.35 19.86
C ASN A 266 -13.09 -6.11 18.96
N ILE A 267 -14.25 -5.88 18.37
CA ILE A 267 -14.44 -4.75 17.46
C ILE A 267 -14.37 -3.40 18.19
N GLU A 268 -14.86 -3.33 19.43
CA GLU A 268 -14.84 -2.10 20.22
C GLU A 268 -13.41 -1.68 20.58
N GLU A 269 -12.56 -2.61 21.00
CA GLU A 269 -11.15 -2.33 21.25
C GLU A 269 -10.42 -1.97 19.94
N ALA A 270 -10.76 -2.61 18.82
CA ALA A 270 -10.20 -2.23 17.52
C ALA A 270 -10.55 -0.78 17.13
N PHE A 271 -11.76 -0.31 17.47
CA PHE A 271 -12.13 1.10 17.28
C PHE A 271 -11.29 2.02 18.16
N VAL A 272 -11.16 1.70 19.45
CA VAL A 272 -10.37 2.51 20.40
C VAL A 272 -8.92 2.59 19.95
N LEU A 273 -8.34 1.46 19.55
CA LEU A 273 -6.95 1.40 19.10
C LEU A 273 -6.76 2.19 17.79
N ASN A 274 -7.67 2.08 16.81
CA ASN A 274 -7.60 2.90 15.60
C ASN A 274 -7.63 4.40 15.93
N ASP A 275 -8.60 4.81 16.74
CA ASP A 275 -8.82 6.21 17.09
C ASP A 275 -7.67 6.82 17.90
N GLN A 276 -7.02 6.03 18.77
CA GLN A 276 -5.86 6.48 19.54
C GLN A 276 -4.59 6.60 18.68
N LEU A 277 -4.42 5.72 17.71
CA LEU A 277 -3.26 5.73 16.81
C LEU A 277 -3.40 6.78 15.69
N LEU A 278 -4.62 7.12 15.27
CA LEU A 278 -4.85 8.04 14.16
C LEU A 278 -4.13 9.41 14.34
N PRO A 279 -4.20 10.10 15.49
CA PRO A 279 -3.46 11.35 15.72
C PRO A 279 -1.94 11.19 15.68
N LEU A 280 -1.41 9.99 15.92
CA LEU A 280 0.03 9.72 15.85
C LEU A 280 0.52 9.59 14.41
N THR A 281 -0.37 9.41 13.43
CA THR A 281 0.05 9.17 12.04
C THR A 281 0.93 10.27 11.45
N PRO A 282 0.58 11.57 11.47
CA PRO A 282 1.47 12.61 10.96
C PRO A 282 2.75 12.78 11.79
N ILE A 283 2.69 12.53 13.11
CA ILE A 283 3.85 12.59 14.01
C ILE A 283 4.86 11.52 13.63
N MET A 284 4.39 10.29 13.43
CA MET A 284 5.25 9.15 13.09
C MET A 284 5.77 9.24 11.65
N THR A 285 5.00 9.80 10.71
CA THR A 285 5.54 10.14 9.38
C THR A 285 6.73 11.09 9.50
N ALA A 286 6.59 12.20 10.23
CA ALA A 286 7.67 13.18 10.39
C ALA A 286 8.87 12.62 11.18
N LEU A 287 8.61 11.87 12.26
CA LEU A 287 9.67 11.31 13.11
C LEU A 287 10.49 10.24 12.40
N SER A 288 9.88 9.48 11.48
CA SER A 288 10.54 8.41 10.73
C SER A 288 11.08 8.85 9.37
N ALA A 289 11.01 10.15 9.02
CA ALA A 289 11.38 10.69 7.71
C ALA A 289 12.68 10.07 7.12
N ALA A 290 12.57 9.43 5.95
CA ALA A 290 13.68 8.69 5.33
C ALA A 290 13.68 8.73 3.79
N THR A 291 12.95 9.67 3.18
CA THR A 291 12.81 9.78 1.71
C THR A 291 13.04 11.21 1.20
N PRO A 292 14.29 11.72 1.22
CA PRO A 292 14.61 13.10 0.79
C PRO A 292 15.06 13.22 -0.67
N ILE A 293 15.04 12.14 -1.46
CA ILE A 293 15.55 12.14 -2.84
C ILE A 293 14.55 11.47 -3.78
N PHE A 294 14.23 12.16 -4.88
CA PHE A 294 13.40 11.65 -5.96
C PHE A 294 14.06 11.93 -7.32
N ARG A 295 14.13 10.91 -8.18
CA ARG A 295 14.68 11.00 -9.55
C ARG A 295 16.03 11.73 -9.65
N GLY A 296 16.91 11.50 -8.67
CA GLY A 296 18.25 12.07 -8.63
C GLY A 296 18.32 13.52 -8.12
N TYR A 297 17.21 14.09 -7.65
CA TYR A 297 17.14 15.44 -7.07
C TYR A 297 16.84 15.37 -5.58
N LEU A 298 17.44 16.27 -4.81
CA LEU A 298 17.04 16.52 -3.42
C LEU A 298 15.67 17.22 -3.42
N SER A 299 14.73 16.67 -2.65
CA SER A 299 13.43 17.30 -2.43
C SER A 299 13.45 18.22 -1.21
N ASP A 300 12.52 19.18 -1.17
CA ASP A 300 12.23 19.99 0.02
C ASP A 300 11.22 19.29 0.96
N TYR A 301 11.09 17.97 0.81
CA TYR A 301 10.33 17.04 1.65
C TYR A 301 11.24 15.86 2.03
N ASP A 302 10.98 15.28 3.20
CA ASP A 302 11.75 14.15 3.73
C ASP A 302 10.94 12.83 3.81
N CYS A 303 9.70 12.82 3.32
CA CYS A 303 8.75 11.71 3.47
C CYS A 303 8.11 11.29 2.15
N ARG A 304 7.78 9.99 2.01
CA ARG A 304 7.21 9.43 0.76
C ARG A 304 5.72 9.70 0.55
N LEU A 305 4.97 10.02 1.61
CA LEU A 305 3.50 9.95 1.61
C LEU A 305 2.84 10.76 0.49
N GLU A 306 3.37 11.95 0.18
CA GLU A 306 2.87 12.80 -0.92
C GLU A 306 3.10 12.14 -2.29
N ALA A 307 4.28 11.56 -2.50
CA ALA A 307 4.59 10.83 -3.73
C ALA A 307 3.68 9.59 -3.89
N SER A 308 3.52 8.79 -2.84
CA SER A 308 2.63 7.63 -2.83
C SER A 308 1.16 8.02 -3.01
N SER A 309 0.74 9.14 -2.41
CA SER A 309 -0.63 9.65 -2.55
C SER A 309 -0.95 10.02 -4.00
N ALA A 310 -0.09 10.81 -4.62
CA ALA A 310 -0.25 11.26 -6.00
C ALA A 310 -0.11 10.12 -7.02
N SER A 311 0.73 9.12 -6.73
CA SER A 311 1.00 8.00 -7.64
C SER A 311 -0.19 7.05 -7.84
N MET A 312 -1.11 7.02 -6.87
CA MET A 312 -2.34 6.22 -6.89
C MET A 312 -3.61 7.07 -7.02
N ASP A 313 -3.48 8.34 -7.42
CA ASP A 313 -4.64 9.23 -7.61
C ASP A 313 -5.37 8.94 -8.93
N ASP A 314 -6.42 8.13 -8.83
CA ASP A 314 -7.24 7.70 -9.97
C ASP A 314 -8.42 8.63 -10.28
N ARG A 315 -8.56 9.75 -9.54
CA ARG A 315 -9.72 10.63 -9.68
C ARG A 315 -9.91 11.10 -11.11
N THR A 316 -11.13 11.21 -11.59
CA THR A 316 -11.44 11.79 -12.91
C THR A 316 -11.38 13.33 -12.85
N PRO A 317 -11.37 14.03 -14.00
CA PRO A 317 -11.55 15.49 -14.03
C PRO A 317 -12.86 15.95 -13.37
N GLU A 318 -13.93 15.16 -13.43
CA GLU A 318 -15.16 15.50 -12.70
C GLU A 318 -14.93 15.35 -11.20
N GLU A 319 -14.38 14.25 -10.71
CA GLU A 319 -14.17 14.07 -9.26
C GLU A 319 -13.23 15.12 -8.65
N ARG A 320 -12.24 15.59 -9.42
CA ARG A 320 -11.32 16.69 -9.02
C ARG A 320 -11.95 18.09 -9.11
N GLY A 321 -13.14 18.22 -9.69
CA GLY A 321 -13.83 19.50 -9.85
C GLY A 321 -13.41 20.32 -11.08
N GLU A 322 -12.61 19.75 -11.98
CA GLU A 322 -12.15 20.40 -13.22
C GLU A 322 -13.28 20.47 -14.28
N ARG A 323 -14.24 19.54 -14.22
CA ARG A 323 -15.43 19.49 -15.09
C ARG A 323 -16.71 19.31 -14.27
N PRO A 324 -17.91 19.71 -14.73
CA PRO A 324 -19.18 19.42 -14.03
C PRO A 324 -19.42 17.91 -13.86
N LEU A 325 -20.08 17.48 -12.77
CA LEU A 325 -20.50 16.08 -12.59
C LEU A 325 -21.58 15.73 -13.63
N LYS A 326 -21.29 14.76 -14.49
CA LYS A 326 -22.22 14.19 -15.47
C LYS A 326 -22.20 12.68 -15.47
N HIS A 327 -21.02 12.09 -15.30
CA HIS A 327 -20.81 10.65 -15.32
C HIS A 327 -20.41 10.10 -13.95
N ASP A 328 -19.72 10.90 -13.13
CA ASP A 328 -19.33 10.51 -11.78
C ASP A 328 -20.36 10.97 -10.74
N LYS A 329 -20.47 10.21 -9.63
CA LYS A 329 -21.45 10.48 -8.56
C LYS A 329 -20.96 11.52 -7.55
N PHE A 330 -19.64 11.67 -7.38
CA PHE A 330 -19.05 12.38 -6.25
C PHE A 330 -17.97 13.37 -6.67
N ARG A 331 -17.85 14.48 -5.94
CA ARG A 331 -16.60 15.26 -5.88
C ARG A 331 -15.72 14.64 -4.81
N ILE A 332 -14.47 14.34 -5.13
CA ILE A 332 -13.58 13.61 -4.22
C ILE A 332 -12.32 14.43 -3.95
N HIS A 333 -12.16 14.84 -2.69
CA HIS A 333 -11.14 15.80 -2.30
C HIS A 333 -9.73 15.20 -2.17
N LYS A 334 -9.61 13.89 -1.97
CA LYS A 334 -8.32 13.22 -1.74
C LYS A 334 -8.12 12.03 -2.69
N SER A 335 -6.87 11.67 -2.93
CA SER A 335 -6.52 10.39 -3.54
C SER A 335 -7.04 9.21 -2.69
N ARG A 336 -7.19 8.03 -3.30
CA ARG A 336 -7.46 6.79 -2.57
C ARG A 336 -6.28 6.33 -1.72
N CYS A 337 -5.07 6.80 -2.02
CA CYS A 337 -3.93 6.76 -1.12
C CYS A 337 -3.81 8.11 -0.39
N ALA A 338 -4.19 8.20 0.88
CA ALA A 338 -4.23 9.47 1.62
C ALA A 338 -4.43 9.24 3.14
N PRO A 339 -4.14 10.23 4.02
CA PRO A 339 -4.47 10.13 5.43
C PRO A 339 -5.93 9.74 5.72
N LEU A 340 -6.17 8.97 6.78
CA LEU A 340 -7.51 8.66 7.28
C LEU A 340 -8.13 9.90 7.93
N ASN A 341 -9.45 10.11 7.76
CA ASN A 341 -10.17 11.29 8.27
C ASN A 341 -11.34 10.95 9.21
N THR A 342 -11.52 9.68 9.57
CA THR A 342 -12.69 9.23 10.35
C THR A 342 -12.25 8.45 11.57
N TYR A 343 -12.69 8.90 12.73
CA TYR A 343 -12.75 8.13 13.97
C TYR A 343 -13.90 7.11 13.89
N LEU A 344 -13.68 5.93 14.47
CA LEU A 344 -14.62 4.80 14.47
C LEU A 344 -15.40 4.69 15.78
N CYS A 345 -14.89 5.18 16.91
CA CYS A 345 -15.64 5.17 18.15
C CYS A 345 -16.77 6.23 18.11
N GLU A 346 -17.99 5.83 18.48
CA GLU A 346 -19.12 6.77 18.52
C GLU A 346 -18.91 7.93 19.50
N CYS A 347 -18.17 7.72 20.59
CA CYS A 347 -17.82 8.81 21.52
C CYS A 347 -16.90 9.87 20.90
N ASN A 348 -16.19 9.53 19.82
CA ASN A 348 -15.30 10.40 19.07
C ASN A 348 -15.95 10.96 17.79
N ALA A 349 -17.21 10.60 17.47
CA ALA A 349 -17.90 11.05 16.26
C ALA A 349 -17.93 12.58 16.12
N ARG A 350 -17.94 13.32 17.24
CA ARG A 350 -17.87 14.79 17.26
C ARG A 350 -16.56 15.37 16.70
N TYR A 351 -15.50 14.57 16.62
CA TYR A 351 -14.22 14.95 16.03
C TYR A 351 -14.12 14.61 14.53
N ASN A 352 -15.15 13.96 13.97
CA ASN A 352 -15.30 13.81 12.51
C ASN A 352 -15.89 15.10 11.93
N ASP A 353 -15.21 16.23 12.12
CA ASP A 353 -15.65 17.58 11.77
C ASP A 353 -15.24 18.02 10.36
N ASN A 354 -14.45 17.20 9.67
CA ASN A 354 -14.10 17.40 8.28
C ASN A 354 -15.25 16.96 7.35
N PRO A 355 -15.60 17.73 6.30
CA PRO A 355 -16.55 17.29 5.29
C PRO A 355 -16.08 16.00 4.62
N ILE A 356 -16.89 14.93 4.73
CA ILE A 356 -16.60 13.63 4.14
C ILE A 356 -17.71 13.30 3.15
N VAL A 357 -17.31 12.97 1.92
CA VAL A 357 -18.22 12.50 0.88
C VAL A 357 -18.30 10.98 0.97
N TYR A 358 -19.48 10.43 1.21
CA TYR A 358 -19.72 9.00 1.32
C TYR A 358 -20.99 8.60 0.56
N ASN A 359 -21.13 7.32 0.24
CA ASN A 359 -22.32 6.81 -0.43
C ASN A 359 -23.46 6.59 0.57
N THR A 360 -24.46 7.47 0.59
CA THR A 360 -25.59 7.41 1.53
C THR A 360 -26.40 6.13 1.42
N GLU A 361 -26.57 5.57 0.22
CA GLU A 361 -27.28 4.30 0.01
C GLU A 361 -26.59 3.14 0.75
N PHE A 362 -25.26 3.07 0.68
CA PHE A 362 -24.49 2.04 1.38
C PHE A 362 -24.43 2.30 2.89
N TYR A 363 -24.39 3.57 3.29
CA TYR A 363 -24.52 3.94 4.69
C TYR A 363 -25.84 3.43 5.27
N ASP A 364 -26.97 3.75 4.63
CA ASP A 364 -28.31 3.35 5.08
C ASP A 364 -28.48 1.82 5.10
N GLU A 365 -27.90 1.11 4.12
CA GLU A 365 -27.89 -0.36 4.06
C GLU A 365 -27.12 -0.95 5.27
N MET A 366 -25.96 -0.41 5.59
CA MET A 366 -25.16 -0.85 6.75
C MET A 366 -25.83 -0.51 8.09
N ILE A 367 -26.43 0.68 8.22
CA ILE A 367 -27.21 1.07 9.41
C ILE A 367 -28.38 0.11 9.61
N SER A 368 -29.13 -0.21 8.55
CA SER A 368 -30.26 -1.14 8.61
C SER A 368 -29.83 -2.55 9.01
N ALA A 369 -28.58 -2.93 8.71
CA ALA A 369 -27.97 -4.19 9.12
C ALA A 369 -27.36 -4.17 10.53
N GLY A 370 -27.42 -3.05 11.25
CA GLY A 370 -26.94 -2.91 12.63
C GLY A 370 -25.45 -2.58 12.76
N VAL A 371 -24.81 -2.08 11.71
CA VAL A 371 -23.45 -1.49 11.77
C VAL A 371 -23.53 -0.16 12.50
N THR A 372 -22.54 0.15 13.34
CA THR A 372 -22.52 1.42 14.08
C THR A 372 -22.38 2.63 13.13
N PRO A 373 -22.96 3.80 13.45
CA PRO A 373 -22.94 4.97 12.57
C PRO A 373 -21.55 5.40 12.08
N SER A 374 -20.55 5.45 12.95
CA SER A 374 -19.19 5.88 12.61
C SER A 374 -18.49 4.87 11.69
N LEU A 375 -18.66 3.56 11.94
CA LEU A 375 -18.12 2.51 11.06
C LEU A 375 -18.84 2.47 9.70
N ALA A 376 -20.17 2.63 9.69
CA ALA A 376 -20.96 2.70 8.47
C ALA A 376 -20.53 3.91 7.61
N GLN A 377 -20.30 5.08 8.22
CA GLN A 377 -19.81 6.26 7.50
C GLN A 377 -18.40 6.03 6.93
N HIS A 378 -17.50 5.46 7.72
CA HIS A 378 -16.15 5.11 7.27
C HIS A 378 -16.18 4.16 6.06
N MET A 379 -16.94 3.07 6.13
CA MET A 379 -17.03 2.12 5.03
C MET A 379 -17.75 2.71 3.81
N ALA A 380 -18.79 3.52 4.01
CA ALA A 380 -19.47 4.20 2.91
C ALA A 380 -18.58 5.23 2.20
N TYR A 381 -17.61 5.82 2.92
CA TYR A 381 -16.55 6.65 2.34
C TYR A 381 -15.56 5.82 1.54
N VAL A 382 -15.07 4.70 2.07
CA VAL A 382 -14.16 3.79 1.34
C VAL A 382 -14.78 3.31 0.02
N PHE A 383 -16.09 3.03 0.04
CA PHE A 383 -16.87 2.55 -1.10
C PHE A 383 -17.38 3.65 -2.05
N ILE A 384 -16.88 4.88 -1.97
CA ILE A 384 -17.06 5.85 -3.07
C ILE A 384 -16.15 5.54 -4.27
N ARG A 385 -15.12 4.70 -4.08
CA ARG A 385 -14.13 4.37 -5.10
C ARG A 385 -14.60 3.26 -6.04
N ASP A 386 -14.16 3.33 -7.29
CA ASP A 386 -14.22 2.20 -8.20
C ASP A 386 -13.15 1.14 -7.86
N PRO A 387 -13.41 -0.15 -8.14
CA PRO A 387 -12.37 -1.18 -8.06
C PRO A 387 -11.25 -0.87 -9.06
N THR A 388 -9.98 -1.04 -8.66
CA THR A 388 -8.86 -0.80 -9.59
C THR A 388 -8.63 -1.97 -10.52
N VAL A 389 -8.79 -3.20 -10.04
CA VAL A 389 -8.60 -4.44 -10.81
C VAL A 389 -9.61 -5.46 -10.36
N THR A 390 -10.35 -6.02 -11.31
CA THR A 390 -11.31 -7.11 -11.09
C THR A 390 -10.97 -8.23 -12.08
N TYR A 391 -11.24 -9.47 -11.70
CA TYR A 391 -10.99 -10.67 -12.51
C TYR A 391 -12.31 -11.26 -13.01
N TRP A 392 -12.33 -11.80 -14.24
CA TRP A 392 -13.53 -12.42 -14.81
C TRP A 392 -14.10 -13.52 -13.91
N GLU A 393 -13.22 -14.34 -13.37
CA GLU A 393 -13.51 -15.50 -12.53
C GLU A 393 -14.06 -15.11 -11.14
N LYS A 394 -13.93 -13.83 -10.78
CA LYS A 394 -14.35 -13.30 -9.48
C LYS A 394 -15.52 -12.32 -9.60
N LEU A 395 -16.18 -12.21 -10.75
CA LEU A 395 -17.35 -11.33 -10.89
C LEU A 395 -18.54 -11.82 -10.07
N ASP A 396 -18.86 -13.11 -10.17
CA ASP A 396 -19.93 -13.75 -9.42
C ASP A 396 -19.34 -14.51 -8.25
N GLN A 397 -19.69 -14.11 -7.04
CA GLN A 397 -19.21 -14.68 -5.79
C GLN A 397 -20.38 -14.98 -4.87
N ASN A 398 -20.17 -15.93 -3.95
CA ASN A 398 -21.08 -16.09 -2.84
C ASN A 398 -20.74 -15.10 -1.71
N ASP A 399 -21.53 -14.03 -1.59
CA ASP A 399 -21.31 -12.96 -0.60
C ASP A 399 -21.28 -13.44 0.87
N SER A 400 -21.76 -14.65 1.18
CA SER A 400 -21.73 -15.20 2.55
C SER A 400 -20.43 -15.91 2.91
N THR A 401 -19.62 -16.29 1.92
CA THR A 401 -18.42 -17.12 2.11
C THR A 401 -17.16 -16.56 1.46
N GLU A 402 -17.32 -15.68 0.47
CA GLU A 402 -16.22 -15.02 -0.25
C GLU A 402 -16.19 -13.52 0.07
N THR A 403 -15.00 -12.92 -0.03
CA THR A 403 -14.76 -11.52 0.36
C THR A 403 -13.97 -10.75 -0.69
N ASP A 404 -13.74 -11.30 -1.89
CA ASP A 404 -12.88 -10.65 -2.87
C ASP A 404 -13.45 -9.29 -3.32
N HIS A 405 -14.78 -9.11 -3.41
CA HIS A 405 -15.37 -7.81 -3.77
C HIS A 405 -15.15 -6.75 -2.70
N PHE A 406 -15.27 -7.12 -1.41
CA PHE A 406 -14.92 -6.24 -0.30
C PHE A 406 -13.44 -5.89 -0.31
N GLU A 407 -12.56 -6.90 -0.41
CA GLU A 407 -11.11 -6.72 -0.41
C GLU A 407 -10.61 -5.95 -1.63
N ASN A 408 -11.31 -6.02 -2.78
CA ASN A 408 -10.98 -5.25 -3.97
C ASN A 408 -10.98 -3.74 -3.65
N ILE A 409 -12.02 -3.27 -2.97
CA ILE A 409 -12.14 -1.86 -2.58
C ILE A 409 -11.29 -1.55 -1.35
N GLN A 410 -11.35 -2.39 -0.31
CA GLN A 410 -10.64 -2.14 0.96
C GLN A 410 -9.11 -2.16 0.78
N SER A 411 -8.58 -3.14 0.07
CA SER A 411 -7.12 -3.26 -0.13
C SER A 411 -6.53 -2.18 -1.05
N THR A 412 -7.38 -1.49 -1.82
CA THR A 412 -6.98 -0.42 -2.76
C THR A 412 -7.37 0.97 -2.26
N ASN A 413 -7.83 1.09 -1.01
CA ASN A 413 -7.81 2.34 -0.27
C ASN A 413 -6.61 2.28 0.69
N TRP A 414 -5.56 3.05 0.39
CA TRP A 414 -4.28 3.02 1.10
C TRP A 414 -4.19 4.21 2.04
N GLN A 415 -4.73 4.05 3.23
CA GLN A 415 -4.75 5.11 4.23
C GLN A 415 -3.61 4.98 5.24
N THR A 416 -3.36 6.03 6.03
CA THR A 416 -2.36 6.01 7.11
C THR A 416 -2.71 5.03 8.23
N MET A 417 -4.01 4.78 8.43
CA MET A 417 -4.57 3.72 9.26
C MET A 417 -5.47 2.84 8.40
N ARG A 418 -5.50 1.54 8.67
CA ARG A 418 -6.48 0.64 8.06
C ARG A 418 -7.17 -0.20 9.12
N PHE A 419 -8.49 -0.12 9.18
CA PHE A 419 -9.33 -1.05 9.93
C PHE A 419 -9.54 -2.33 9.11
N LYS A 420 -9.27 -3.49 9.69
CA LYS A 420 -9.21 -4.77 8.97
C LYS A 420 -10.18 -5.76 9.59
N PRO A 421 -11.34 -6.01 8.95
CA PRO A 421 -12.26 -7.05 9.39
C PRO A 421 -11.61 -8.44 9.40
N PRO A 422 -12.15 -9.39 10.19
CA PRO A 422 -11.74 -10.79 10.16
C PRO A 422 -11.98 -11.40 8.76
N PRO A 423 -11.03 -12.17 8.21
CA PRO A 423 -11.28 -12.96 7.02
C PRO A 423 -12.27 -14.10 7.30
N LEU A 424 -13.19 -14.40 6.37
CA LEU A 424 -14.19 -15.47 6.56
C LEU A 424 -13.57 -16.87 6.63
N ASN A 425 -12.42 -17.08 5.99
CA ASN A 425 -11.78 -18.40 5.85
C ASN A 425 -10.63 -18.65 6.86
N GLN A 426 -10.33 -17.72 7.77
CA GLN A 426 -9.26 -17.90 8.77
C GLN A 426 -9.74 -17.53 10.18
N GLN A 427 -10.26 -18.52 10.90
CA GLN A 427 -10.84 -18.33 12.23
C GLN A 427 -9.86 -17.79 13.28
N SER A 428 -8.55 -17.94 13.09
CA SER A 428 -7.53 -17.49 14.05
C SER A 428 -7.25 -15.98 14.01
N ILE A 429 -7.76 -15.28 12.99
CA ILE A 429 -7.56 -13.85 12.75
C ILE A 429 -8.83 -13.09 13.14
N GLY A 430 -8.69 -12.14 14.06
CA GLY A 430 -9.75 -11.27 14.57
C GLY A 430 -9.77 -9.89 13.93
N TRP A 431 -10.44 -8.95 14.60
CA TRP A 431 -10.46 -7.54 14.21
C TRP A 431 -9.08 -6.94 14.39
N ARG A 432 -8.58 -6.26 13.35
CA ARG A 432 -7.24 -5.70 13.35
C ARG A 432 -7.24 -4.23 12.95
N VAL A 433 -6.18 -3.54 13.34
CA VAL A 433 -5.81 -2.23 12.82
C VAL A 433 -4.39 -2.31 12.30
N GLU A 434 -4.10 -1.56 11.24
CA GLU A 434 -2.79 -1.52 10.61
C GLU A 434 -2.32 -0.07 10.55
N PHE A 435 -1.20 0.20 11.23
CA PHE A 435 -0.51 1.47 11.31
C PHE A 435 0.51 1.54 10.16
N ARG A 436 0.28 2.44 9.20
CA ARG A 436 0.98 2.50 7.90
C ARG A 436 1.81 3.77 7.61
N PRO A 437 1.91 4.79 8.50
CA PRO A 437 2.51 6.08 8.12
C PRO A 437 4.04 6.06 8.12
N MET A 438 4.68 5.09 8.77
CA MET A 438 6.12 5.10 9.03
C MET A 438 6.94 4.86 7.75
N GLU A 439 8.01 5.60 7.57
CA GLU A 439 9.01 5.31 6.56
C GLU A 439 9.88 4.14 7.01
N ILE A 440 10.44 3.39 6.07
CA ILE A 440 11.41 2.35 6.40
C ILE A 440 12.77 2.97 6.76
N GLN A 441 13.42 2.43 7.79
CA GLN A 441 14.75 2.85 8.25
C GLN A 441 15.84 1.95 7.70
N MET A 442 17.09 2.40 7.68
CA MET A 442 18.19 1.64 7.06
C MET A 442 18.52 0.35 7.82
N THR A 443 18.44 0.36 9.15
CA THR A 443 18.84 -0.77 9.98
C THR A 443 17.67 -1.55 10.55
N ASP A 444 17.88 -2.84 10.81
CA ASP A 444 16.88 -3.67 11.50
C ASP A 444 16.62 -3.18 12.93
N PHE A 445 17.63 -2.57 13.58
CA PHE A 445 17.48 -1.95 14.90
C PHE A 445 16.48 -0.79 14.89
N GLU A 446 16.65 0.17 13.96
CA GLU A 446 15.76 1.33 13.87
C GLU A 446 14.33 0.91 13.51
N ASN A 447 14.16 -0.01 12.57
CA ASN A 447 12.85 -0.54 12.22
C ASN A 447 12.19 -1.29 13.40
N ALA A 448 12.96 -2.11 14.12
CA ALA A 448 12.45 -2.77 15.32
C ALA A 448 12.08 -1.76 16.42
N ALA A 449 12.86 -0.70 16.60
CA ALA A 449 12.56 0.34 17.59
C ALA A 449 11.23 1.05 17.28
N PHE A 450 10.99 1.41 16.01
CA PHE A 450 9.71 2.00 15.58
C PHE A 450 8.55 1.00 15.69
N SER A 451 8.76 -0.27 15.34
CA SER A 451 7.75 -1.32 15.49
C SER A 451 7.37 -1.59 16.94
N VAL A 452 8.32 -1.51 17.88
CA VAL A 452 8.08 -1.72 19.32
C VAL A 452 7.47 -0.48 19.98
N PHE A 453 7.76 0.72 19.46
CA PHE A 453 7.15 1.95 19.94
C PHE A 453 5.66 2.04 19.59
N THR A 454 5.31 1.56 18.39
CA THR A 454 3.93 1.51 17.88
C THR A 454 3.09 0.50 18.66
#